data_AF-A0A1F6R2B9-F1
#
_entry.id   AF-A0A1F6R2B9-F1
#
_cell.length_a   1.000
_cell.length_b   1.000
_cell.length_c   1.000
_cell.angle_alpha   90.00
_cell.angle_beta   90.00
_cell.angle_gamma   90.00
#
_symmetry.space_group_name_H-M   'P 1'
#
loop_
_entity.id
_entity.type
_entity.pdbx_description
1 polymer ?
#
loop_
_entity_poly.entity_id
_entity_poly.type
_entity_poly.pdbx_seq_one_letter_code
_entity_poly.pdbx_strand_id
1 'polypeptide(L)'
;MPLLAVIALIFLDGNSFGLSVKDETAMSLGYNSISMTSMSYDSGTPVARTLTISNDYFLPRKVEIPRVVGCLSDKEGISAWAALRVTYIEESPPYGTKEPIDIPDSDYYNPSSRLFVEVPAHGEKRVSILVRVYDYFDKTTYGDYDEVLLFEANPQGRYFDSYTYCQDLDGTSLEKAVHIPITKQ
;
A
#
# COMPACT_ATOMS: atom_id res chain seq x y z
N MET A 1 -42.46 -11.82 -19.87
CA MET A 1 -41.66 -10.69 -19.36
C MET A 1 -40.69 -11.02 -18.22
N PRO A 2 -40.91 -11.97 -17.29
CA PRO A 2 -39.92 -12.21 -16.22
C PRO A 2 -38.63 -12.90 -16.70
N LEU A 3 -38.70 -13.69 -17.77
CA LEU A 3 -37.55 -14.44 -18.30
C LEU A 3 -36.44 -13.53 -18.89
N LEU A 4 -36.83 -12.41 -19.51
CA LEU A 4 -35.88 -11.43 -20.09
C LEU A 4 -35.10 -10.68 -19.00
N ALA A 5 -35.73 -10.42 -17.84
CA ALA A 5 -35.05 -9.83 -16.69
C ALA A 5 -34.03 -10.79 -16.08
N VAL A 6 -34.36 -12.08 -15.99
CA VAL A 6 -33.44 -13.12 -15.50
C VAL A 6 -32.24 -13.30 -16.43
N ILE A 7 -32.45 -13.28 -17.75
CA ILE A 7 -31.35 -13.36 -18.72
C ILE A 7 -30.45 -12.11 -18.66
N ALA A 8 -31.03 -10.91 -18.53
CA ALA A 8 -30.25 -9.68 -18.34
C ALA A 8 -29.42 -9.68 -17.04
N LEU A 9 -29.96 -10.24 -15.96
CA LEU A 9 -29.25 -10.42 -14.68
C LEU A 9 -28.06 -11.39 -14.80
N ILE A 10 -28.20 -12.47 -15.59
CA ILE A 10 -27.13 -13.46 -15.79
C ILE A 10 -25.97 -12.88 -16.62
N PHE A 11 -26.24 -12.01 -17.59
CA PHE A 11 -25.19 -11.34 -18.38
C PHE A 11 -24.43 -10.25 -17.61
N LEU A 12 -24.99 -9.73 -16.51
CA LEU A 12 -24.30 -8.80 -15.60
C LEU A 12 -23.33 -9.51 -14.63
N ASP A 13 -23.47 -10.82 -14.44
CA ASP A 13 -22.70 -11.60 -13.45
C ASP A 13 -21.38 -12.17 -14.01
N GLY A 14 -21.23 -12.21 -15.34
CA GLY A 14 -20.10 -12.89 -16.01
C GLY A 14 -18.87 -12.02 -16.30
N ASN A 15 -19.00 -10.71 -16.19
CA ASN A 15 -17.89 -9.76 -16.33
C ASN A 15 -17.99 -8.80 -15.15
N SER A 16 -16.90 -8.62 -14.40
CA SER A 16 -16.80 -7.70 -13.25
C SER A 16 -16.82 -6.23 -13.67
N PHE A 17 -17.81 -5.81 -14.47
CA PHE A 17 -18.00 -4.44 -14.97
C PHE A 17 -18.40 -3.43 -13.89
N GLY A 18 -18.56 -3.84 -12.63
CA GLY A 18 -19.00 -2.96 -11.55
C GLY A 18 -18.01 -2.76 -10.41
N LEU A 19 -16.85 -3.42 -10.43
CA LEU A 19 -15.79 -3.17 -9.45
C LEU A 19 -14.48 -2.93 -10.19
N SER A 20 -13.82 -1.82 -9.91
CA SER A 20 -12.50 -1.52 -10.47
C SER A 20 -11.52 -1.11 -9.38
N VAL A 21 -10.27 -1.52 -9.55
CA VAL A 21 -9.15 -1.08 -8.71
C VAL A 21 -8.10 -0.50 -9.65
N LYS A 22 -7.89 0.81 -9.55
CA LYS A 22 -6.80 1.51 -10.23
C LYS A 22 -5.66 1.73 -9.23
N ASP A 23 -4.46 1.42 -9.67
CA ASP A 23 -3.26 1.53 -8.87
C ASP A 23 -2.31 2.56 -9.46
N GLU A 24 -1.89 3.52 -8.63
CA GLU A 24 -0.96 4.58 -9.01
C GLU A 24 0.22 4.57 -8.03
N THR A 25 1.42 4.31 -8.55
CA THR A 25 2.66 4.38 -7.78
C THR A 25 3.32 5.74 -7.94
N ALA A 26 3.91 6.27 -6.86
CA ALA A 26 4.70 7.49 -6.92
C ALA A 26 5.90 7.35 -7.86
N MET A 27 6.14 8.37 -8.69
CA MET A 27 7.31 8.39 -9.57
C MET A 27 8.64 8.53 -8.81
N SER A 28 8.62 9.21 -7.66
CA SER A 28 9.76 9.40 -6.77
C SER A 28 9.29 9.88 -5.40
N LEU A 29 10.09 9.63 -4.35
CA LEU A 29 9.87 10.17 -3.01
C LEU A 29 11.01 11.12 -2.62
N GLY A 30 10.69 12.23 -1.96
CA GLY A 30 11.72 13.12 -1.42
C GLY A 30 12.35 12.53 -0.16
N TYR A 31 13.67 12.64 -0.01
CA TYR A 31 14.35 12.18 1.20
C TYR A 31 13.76 12.79 2.49
N ASN A 32 13.49 14.10 2.46
CA ASN A 32 12.97 14.82 3.62
C ASN A 32 11.57 14.34 4.04
N SER A 33 10.75 13.87 3.11
CA SER A 33 9.39 13.41 3.44
C SER A 33 9.39 12.00 4.04
N ILE A 34 10.29 11.11 3.62
CA ILE A 34 10.41 9.76 4.21
C ILE A 34 11.08 9.77 5.60
N SER A 35 11.85 10.82 5.92
CA SER A 35 12.62 10.97 7.17
C SER A 35 11.88 11.72 8.30
N MET A 36 10.61 12.09 8.10
CA MET A 36 9.82 12.85 9.08
C MET A 36 9.54 12.03 10.35
N THR A 37 9.78 12.64 11.51
CA THR A 37 9.66 12.01 12.84
C THR A 37 8.25 12.06 13.44
N SER A 38 7.32 12.81 12.84
CA SER A 38 5.92 12.87 13.27
C SER A 38 5.01 12.38 12.15
N MET A 39 4.16 11.39 12.45
CA MET A 39 3.01 11.08 11.60
C MET A 39 1.94 12.13 11.83
N SER A 40 2.04 13.26 11.14
CA SER A 40 0.84 14.02 10.84
C SER A 40 0.27 13.48 9.53
N TYR A 41 -1.03 13.21 9.51
CA TYR A 41 -1.76 12.82 8.31
C TYR A 41 -1.97 14.00 7.33
N ASP A 42 -1.24 15.09 7.58
CA ASP A 42 -1.25 16.31 6.79
C ASP A 42 -0.42 16.17 5.51
N SER A 43 -0.48 17.20 4.67
CA SER A 43 0.05 17.31 3.31
C SER A 43 1.55 17.05 3.09
N GLY A 44 2.29 16.59 4.10
CA GLY A 44 3.74 16.34 4.04
C GLY A 44 4.15 14.87 4.00
N THR A 45 3.28 13.92 4.39
CA THR A 45 3.66 12.50 4.44
C THR A 45 3.70 11.90 3.03
N PRO A 46 4.80 11.23 2.62
CA PRO A 46 4.95 10.73 1.27
C PRO A 46 3.98 9.57 1.00
N VAL A 47 3.17 9.73 -0.05
CA VAL A 47 2.33 8.66 -0.60
C VAL A 47 3.18 7.86 -1.57
N ALA A 48 3.42 6.59 -1.27
CA ALA A 48 4.19 5.71 -2.12
C ALA A 48 3.31 5.03 -3.20
N ARG A 49 2.06 4.71 -2.84
CA ARG A 49 1.09 4.05 -3.73
C ARG A 49 -0.33 4.49 -3.35
N THR A 50 -1.19 4.68 -4.34
CA THR A 50 -2.60 5.02 -4.18
C THR A 50 -3.45 3.99 -4.89
N LEU A 51 -4.37 3.36 -4.16
CA LEU A 51 -5.38 2.48 -4.72
C LEU A 51 -6.70 3.23 -4.81
N THR A 52 -7.23 3.41 -6.02
CA THR A 52 -8.57 3.95 -6.24
C THR A 52 -9.52 2.80 -6.54
N ILE A 53 -10.50 2.60 -5.67
CA ILE A 53 -11.46 1.50 -5.76
C ILE A 53 -12.83 2.08 -6.07
N SER A 54 -13.40 1.73 -7.23
CA SER A 54 -14.75 2.13 -7.62
C SER A 54 -15.71 0.96 -7.55
N ASN A 55 -16.92 1.22 -7.08
CA ASN A 55 -18.01 0.26 -6.97
C ASN A 55 -19.28 0.82 -7.62
N ASP A 56 -19.57 0.36 -8.83
CA ASP A 56 -20.78 0.73 -9.58
C ASP A 56 -21.96 -0.20 -9.27
N TYR A 57 -21.81 -1.17 -8.36
CA TYR A 57 -22.92 -1.99 -7.89
C TYR A 57 -23.85 -1.19 -6.97
N PHE A 58 -25.12 -1.61 -6.94
CA PHE A 58 -26.16 -1.07 -6.06
C PHE A 58 -25.99 -1.45 -4.58
N LEU A 59 -25.08 -2.38 -4.26
CA LEU A 59 -24.73 -2.77 -2.90
C LEU A 59 -23.29 -2.39 -2.58
N PRO A 60 -22.99 -2.03 -1.32
CA PRO A 60 -21.61 -1.90 -0.86
C PRO A 60 -20.82 -3.20 -1.07
N ARG A 61 -19.52 -3.06 -1.32
CA ARG A 61 -18.61 -4.19 -1.53
C ARG A 61 -17.42 -4.07 -0.60
N LYS A 62 -17.03 -5.19 0.01
CA LYS A 62 -15.76 -5.32 0.71
C LYS A 62 -14.71 -5.78 -0.28
N VAL A 63 -13.65 -4.99 -0.41
CA VAL A 63 -12.52 -5.25 -1.30
C VAL A 63 -11.30 -5.51 -0.44
N GLU A 64 -10.62 -6.61 -0.70
CA GLU A 64 -9.32 -6.87 -0.11
C GLU A 64 -8.26 -6.01 -0.80
N ILE A 65 -7.45 -5.33 -0.01
CA ILE A 65 -6.32 -4.53 -0.51
C ILE A 65 -5.00 -5.21 -0.15
N PRO A 66 -3.98 -5.12 -1.03
CA PRO A 66 -2.70 -5.76 -0.78
C PRO A 66 -2.04 -5.15 0.46
N ARG A 67 -1.52 -6.03 1.32
CA ARG A 67 -0.55 -5.65 2.33
C ARG A 67 0.78 -5.44 1.64
N VAL A 68 1.48 -4.36 1.97
CA VAL A 68 2.81 -4.09 1.45
C VAL A 68 3.86 -3.97 2.55
N VAL A 69 5.10 -4.28 2.17
CA VAL A 69 6.31 -4.06 2.96
C VAL A 69 7.22 -3.10 2.21
N GLY A 70 7.74 -2.09 2.90
CA GLY A 70 8.70 -1.15 2.35
C GLY A 70 10.12 -1.43 2.85
N CYS A 71 11.08 -1.49 1.96
CA CYS A 71 12.51 -1.55 2.26
C CYS A 71 13.22 -0.37 1.61
N LEU A 72 14.27 0.14 2.24
CA LEU A 72 15.20 1.06 1.62
C LEU A 72 16.35 0.29 0.98
N SER A 73 16.70 0.65 -0.25
CA SER A 73 17.78 0.03 -0.98
C SER A 73 18.79 1.06 -1.46
N ASP A 74 20.05 0.74 -1.22
CA ASP A 74 21.19 1.37 -1.87
C ASP A 74 21.49 0.49 -3.09
N LYS A 75 21.42 1.08 -4.28
CA LYS A 75 21.59 0.33 -5.54
C LYS A 75 22.97 -0.30 -5.66
N GLU A 76 23.95 0.24 -4.95
CA GLU A 76 25.32 -0.27 -4.94
C GLU A 76 25.51 -1.42 -3.94
N GLY A 77 24.50 -1.70 -3.09
CA GLY A 77 24.52 -2.77 -2.10
C GLY A 77 25.54 -2.56 -0.98
N ILE A 78 25.98 -1.32 -0.76
CA ILE A 78 26.99 -0.96 0.24
C ILE A 78 26.35 -0.94 1.64
N SER A 79 25.07 -0.55 1.72
CA SER A 79 24.27 -0.58 2.95
C SER A 79 23.23 -1.72 2.97
N ALA A 80 23.08 -2.37 4.12
CA ALA A 80 22.01 -3.34 4.35
C ALA A 80 20.63 -2.69 4.19
N TRP A 81 19.64 -3.38 3.62
CA TRP A 81 18.32 -2.79 3.45
C TRP A 81 17.64 -2.57 4.79
N ALA A 82 17.04 -1.39 4.94
CA ALA A 82 16.36 -1.00 6.15
C ALA A 82 14.84 -1.04 5.97
N ALA A 83 14.13 -1.51 7.00
CA ALA A 83 12.67 -1.59 6.97
C ALA A 83 12.03 -0.21 7.14
N LEU A 84 11.00 0.04 6.33
CA LEU A 84 10.12 1.20 6.46
C LEU A 84 8.86 0.82 7.25
N ARG A 85 8.33 1.78 7.99
CA ARG A 85 6.96 1.72 8.50
C ARG A 85 5.99 2.01 7.37
N VAL A 86 5.00 1.14 7.21
CA VAL A 86 3.92 1.28 6.22
C VAL A 86 2.63 1.67 6.94
N THR A 87 1.87 2.61 6.40
CA THR A 87 0.56 3.01 6.94
C THR A 87 -0.44 3.18 5.81
N TYR A 88 -1.71 2.85 6.06
CA TYR A 88 -2.79 2.97 5.10
C TYR A 88 -3.74 4.07 5.58
N ILE A 89 -4.09 4.97 4.67
CA ILE A 89 -5.08 6.02 4.90
C ILE A 89 -6.21 5.80 3.93
N GLU A 90 -7.40 5.60 4.46
CA GLU A 90 -8.62 5.59 3.67
C GLU A 90 -9.11 7.02 3.46
N GLU A 91 -9.47 7.34 2.22
CA GLU A 91 -10.08 8.60 1.83
C GLU A 91 -11.40 8.30 1.10
N SER A 92 -12.46 9.03 1.46
CA SER A 92 -13.77 8.94 0.79
C SER A 92 -14.06 10.23 0.01
N PRO A 93 -13.75 10.29 -1.30
CA PRO A 93 -14.11 11.42 -2.14
C PRO A 93 -15.64 11.60 -2.23
N PRO A 94 -16.16 12.84 -2.39
CA PRO A 94 -15.46 14.12 -2.33
C PRO A 94 -15.28 14.66 -0.90
N TYR A 95 -15.80 13.96 0.11
CA TYR A 95 -15.95 14.45 1.49
C TYR A 95 -14.61 14.62 2.22
N GLY A 96 -13.51 14.08 1.67
CA GLY A 96 -12.14 14.39 2.08
C GLY A 96 -11.76 13.89 3.47
N THR A 97 -12.60 13.06 4.10
CA THR A 97 -12.28 12.41 5.36
C THR A 97 -11.13 11.44 5.15
N LYS A 98 -10.04 11.67 5.89
CA LYS A 98 -8.86 10.82 5.90
C LYS A 98 -8.83 10.07 7.22
N GLU A 99 -8.96 8.76 7.16
CA GLU A 99 -8.95 7.91 8.36
C GLU A 99 -7.84 6.86 8.25
N PRO A 100 -6.97 6.72 9.25
CA PRO A 100 -6.01 5.62 9.28
C PRO A 100 -6.76 4.30 9.38
N ILE A 101 -6.34 3.34 8.56
CA ILE A 101 -6.80 1.97 8.72
C ILE A 101 -6.05 1.41 9.91
N ASP A 102 -6.77 1.18 11.01
CA ASP A 102 -6.21 0.58 12.22
C ASP A 102 -5.85 -0.89 11.95
N ILE A 103 -4.55 -1.17 11.99
CA ILE A 103 -4.00 -2.51 11.86
C ILE A 103 -3.53 -2.90 13.25
N PRO A 104 -4.16 -3.90 13.90
CA PRO A 104 -3.73 -4.38 15.20
C PRO A 104 -2.23 -4.70 15.20
N ASP A 105 -1.51 -4.38 16.28
CA ASP A 105 -0.07 -4.66 16.38
C ASP A 105 0.25 -6.14 16.13
N SER A 106 -0.65 -7.06 16.52
CA SER A 106 -0.55 -8.50 16.24
C SER A 106 -0.59 -8.84 14.75
N ASP A 107 -1.28 -8.01 13.96
CA ASP A 107 -1.45 -8.16 12.53
C ASP A 107 -0.44 -7.34 11.73
N TYR A 108 0.21 -6.36 12.34
CA TYR A 108 1.25 -5.57 11.71
C TYR A 108 2.42 -6.46 11.25
N TYR A 109 2.79 -7.45 12.07
CA TYR A 109 3.86 -8.42 11.80
C TYR A 109 3.36 -9.77 11.24
N ASN A 110 2.05 -9.89 11.00
CA ASN A 110 1.46 -11.10 10.45
C ASN A 110 1.16 -10.91 8.94
N PRO A 111 1.92 -11.53 8.04
CA PRO A 111 1.68 -11.41 6.59
C PRO A 111 0.41 -12.08 6.11
N SER A 112 -0.16 -12.98 6.91
CA SER A 112 -1.43 -13.62 6.62
C SER A 112 -2.63 -12.75 6.99
N SER A 113 -2.41 -11.59 7.65
CA SER A 113 -3.49 -10.66 7.93
C SER A 113 -3.99 -10.00 6.65
N ARG A 114 -5.30 -10.09 6.43
CA ARG A 114 -5.97 -9.54 5.25
C ARG A 114 -6.51 -8.17 5.60
N LEU A 115 -6.31 -7.20 4.70
CA LEU A 115 -6.79 -5.84 4.87
C LEU A 115 -7.98 -5.62 3.94
N PHE A 116 -9.09 -5.12 4.47
CA PHE A 116 -10.31 -4.92 3.69
C PHE A 116 -10.79 -3.48 3.81
N VAL A 117 -11.31 -2.97 2.70
CA VAL A 117 -11.97 -1.67 2.61
C VAL A 117 -13.39 -1.88 2.11
N GLU A 118 -14.36 -1.29 2.80
CA GLU A 118 -15.76 -1.32 2.38
C GLU A 118 -16.05 -0.12 1.48
N VAL A 119 -16.35 -0.35 0.21
CA VAL A 119 -16.67 0.69 -0.77
C VAL A 119 -18.19 0.82 -0.88
N PRO A 120 -18.75 2.04 -0.74
CA PRO A 120 -20.20 2.25 -0.82
C PRO A 120 -20.74 1.88 -2.20
N ALA A 121 -22.06 1.63 -2.28
CA ALA A 121 -22.75 1.45 -3.55
C ALA A 121 -22.64 2.71 -4.40
N HIS A 122 -22.40 2.56 -5.70
CA HIS A 122 -22.19 3.66 -6.66
C HIS A 122 -21.18 4.71 -6.18
N GLY A 123 -20.06 4.26 -5.60
CA GLY A 123 -19.09 5.14 -4.97
C GLY A 123 -17.64 4.74 -5.19
N GLU A 124 -16.75 5.63 -4.76
CA GLU A 124 -15.29 5.48 -4.85
C GLU A 124 -14.69 5.60 -3.46
N LYS A 125 -13.64 4.82 -3.19
CA LYS A 125 -12.72 5.03 -2.07
C LYS A 125 -11.30 5.07 -2.59
N ARG A 126 -10.45 5.85 -1.92
CA ARG A 126 -9.01 5.86 -2.17
C ARG A 126 -8.29 5.35 -0.94
N VAL A 127 -7.25 4.56 -1.15
CA VAL A 127 -6.37 4.09 -0.11
C VAL A 127 -4.97 4.56 -0.44
N SER A 128 -4.46 5.48 0.36
CA SER A 128 -3.09 5.98 0.27
C SER A 128 -2.19 5.13 1.15
N ILE A 129 -1.16 4.54 0.54
CA ILE A 129 -0.12 3.78 1.22
C ILE A 129 1.06 4.72 1.45
N LEU A 130 1.33 4.98 2.72
CA LEU A 130 2.37 5.87 3.20
C LEU A 130 3.56 5.05 3.68
N VAL A 131 4.77 5.52 3.40
CA VAL A 131 6.01 4.89 3.89
C VAL A 131 6.88 5.90 4.61
N ARG A 132 7.51 5.47 5.70
CA ARG A 132 8.44 6.31 6.48
C ARG A 132 9.52 5.49 7.15
N VAL A 133 10.63 6.13 7.47
CA VAL A 133 11.67 5.57 8.31
C VAL A 133 11.16 5.40 9.75
N TYR A 134 11.56 4.31 10.42
CA TYR A 134 11.31 4.11 11.85
C TYR A 134 12.15 5.09 12.70
N ASP A 135 11.52 5.74 13.68
CA ASP A 135 12.15 6.79 14.51
C ASP A 135 13.37 6.32 15.33
N TYR A 136 13.59 5.02 15.45
CA TYR A 136 14.68 4.45 16.24
C TYR A 136 16.03 4.42 15.51
N PHE A 137 16.06 4.73 14.22
CA PHE A 137 17.28 4.65 13.42
C PHE A 137 17.86 6.03 13.11
N ASP A 138 19.19 6.10 13.13
CA ASP A 138 19.93 7.34 12.90
C ASP A 138 19.68 7.88 11.49
N LYS A 139 19.19 9.13 11.39
CA LYS A 139 18.92 9.83 10.13
C LYS A 139 20.16 9.95 9.24
N THR A 140 21.36 9.88 9.81
CA THR A 140 22.60 9.97 9.03
C THR A 140 22.81 8.75 8.13
N THR A 141 22.40 7.56 8.57
CA THR A 141 22.51 6.31 7.80
C THR A 141 21.54 6.23 6.62
N TYR A 142 20.48 7.05 6.61
CA TYR A 142 19.45 6.98 5.58
C TYR A 142 19.71 7.84 4.35
N GLY A 143 20.60 8.83 4.45
CA GLY A 143 21.00 9.66 3.31
C GLY A 143 21.70 8.85 2.20
N ASP A 144 22.13 7.63 2.52
CA ASP A 144 22.87 6.76 1.62
C ASP A 144 21.97 5.94 0.68
N TYR A 145 20.68 5.74 1.00
CA TYR A 145 19.79 4.95 0.14
C TYR A 145 19.30 5.73 -1.09
N ASP A 146 19.07 5.02 -2.19
CA ASP A 146 18.69 5.60 -3.48
C ASP A 146 17.25 5.29 -3.88
N GLU A 147 16.63 4.27 -3.30
CA GLU A 147 15.26 3.89 -3.62
C GLU A 147 14.50 3.25 -2.45
N VAL A 148 13.18 3.34 -2.53
CA VAL A 148 12.23 2.55 -1.77
C VAL A 148 11.77 1.37 -2.63
N LEU A 149 11.88 0.17 -2.08
CA LEU A 149 11.32 -1.05 -2.64
C LEU A 149 10.02 -1.39 -1.92
N LEU A 150 8.92 -1.52 -2.66
CA LEU A 150 7.66 -2.03 -2.12
C LEU A 150 7.38 -3.45 -2.60
N PHE A 151 7.04 -4.32 -1.65
CA PHE A 151 6.66 -5.71 -1.90
C PHE A 151 5.23 -5.92 -1.45
N GLU A 152 4.44 -6.66 -2.22
CA GLU A 152 3.20 -7.23 -1.69
C GLU A 152 3.55 -8.36 -0.72
N ALA A 153 3.01 -8.31 0.50
CA ALA A 153 3.27 -9.30 1.53
C ALA A 153 2.73 -10.65 1.08
N ASN A 154 3.59 -11.67 1.07
CA ASN A 154 3.18 -13.02 0.72
C ASN A 154 2.57 -13.72 1.95
N PRO A 155 1.28 -14.10 1.93
CA PRO A 155 0.61 -14.73 3.06
C PRO A 155 1.14 -16.13 3.40
N GLN A 156 1.98 -16.73 2.54
CA GLN A 156 2.62 -18.03 2.77
C GLN A 156 4.05 -17.93 3.36
N GLY A 157 4.57 -16.73 3.59
CA GLY A 157 5.90 -16.51 4.18
C GLY A 157 5.94 -16.76 5.70
N ARG A 158 7.11 -17.15 6.24
CA ARG A 158 7.33 -17.20 7.69
C ARG A 158 7.30 -15.77 8.27
N TYR A 159 6.87 -15.66 9.54
CA TYR A 159 6.80 -14.46 10.38
C TYR A 159 7.54 -13.23 9.82
N PHE A 160 6.79 -12.15 9.53
CA PHE A 160 7.33 -10.87 9.11
C PHE A 160 7.72 -10.07 10.34
N ASP A 161 8.94 -10.26 10.83
CA ASP A 161 9.61 -9.09 11.37
C ASP A 161 10.09 -8.31 10.13
N SER A 162 9.51 -7.13 9.90
CA SER A 162 9.82 -6.31 8.71
C SER A 162 11.32 -6.05 8.60
N TYR A 163 12.02 -6.11 9.73
CA TYR A 163 13.46 -6.00 9.86
C TYR A 163 14.23 -7.14 9.17
N THR A 164 13.90 -8.40 9.43
CA THR A 164 14.54 -9.55 8.76
C THR A 164 14.06 -9.71 7.33
N TYR A 165 12.82 -9.32 7.01
CA TYR A 165 12.31 -9.43 5.64
C TYR A 165 13.18 -8.65 4.65
N CYS A 166 13.55 -7.42 4.98
CA CYS A 166 14.46 -6.64 4.12
C CYS A 166 15.91 -7.18 4.15
N GLN A 167 16.32 -8.02 5.08
CA GLN A 167 17.68 -8.58 5.05
C GLN A 167 17.76 -9.89 4.26
N ASP A 168 16.63 -10.59 4.11
CA ASP A 168 16.56 -11.93 3.52
C ASP A 168 15.92 -11.97 2.12
N LEU A 169 15.74 -10.83 1.42
CA LEU A 169 15.13 -10.89 0.07
C LEU A 169 16.08 -11.55 -0.93
N ASP A 170 15.54 -12.53 -1.64
CA ASP A 170 16.22 -13.12 -2.79
C ASP A 170 16.08 -12.25 -4.06
N GLY A 171 16.89 -12.56 -5.07
CA GLY A 171 16.87 -11.82 -6.34
C GLY A 171 15.51 -11.85 -7.05
N THR A 172 14.72 -12.92 -6.86
CA THR A 172 13.38 -13.03 -7.46
C THR A 172 12.38 -12.08 -6.80
N SER A 173 12.50 -11.88 -5.50
CA SER A 173 11.68 -10.93 -4.75
C SER A 173 12.01 -9.50 -5.16
N LEU A 174 13.29 -9.18 -5.33
CA LEU A 174 13.76 -7.89 -5.84
C LEU A 174 13.19 -7.55 -7.22
N GLU A 175 13.23 -8.47 -8.18
CA GLU A 175 12.69 -8.23 -9.53
C GLU A 175 11.18 -7.94 -9.56
N LYS A 176 10.45 -8.40 -8.55
CA LYS A 176 8.99 -8.20 -8.41
C LYS A 176 8.65 -6.98 -7.57
N ALA A 177 9.64 -6.31 -6.98
CA ALA A 177 9.43 -5.12 -6.19
C ALA A 177 8.95 -3.97 -7.08
N VAL A 178 8.17 -3.08 -6.49
CA VAL A 178 7.96 -1.75 -7.06
C VAL A 178 9.10 -0.86 -6.60
N HIS A 179 9.91 -0.38 -7.55
CA HIS A 179 11.06 0.48 -7.29
C HIS A 179 10.63 1.95 -7.37
N ILE A 180 10.81 2.69 -6.28
CA ILE A 180 10.48 4.11 -6.19
C ILE A 180 11.75 4.90 -5.86
N PRO A 181 12.33 5.65 -6.81
CA PRO A 181 13.53 6.45 -6.59
C PRO A 181 13.38 7.47 -5.45
N ILE A 182 14.46 7.68 -4.70
CA ILE A 182 14.56 8.74 -3.69
C ILE A 182 15.29 9.95 -4.29
N THR A 183 14.63 11.09 -4.28
CA THR A 183 15.23 12.36 -4.71
C THR A 183 15.93 13.01 -3.50
N LYS A 184 17.26 13.07 -3.57
CA LYS A 184 18.13 13.78 -2.63
C LYS A 184 18.08 15.29 -2.98
N GLN A 185 17.77 16.16 -2.02
CA GLN A 185 17.81 17.62 -2.15
C GLN A 185 19.00 18.17 -1.39
#